data_AF-A0A7C1CLN8-F1
#
_entry.id   AF-A0A7C1CLN8-F1
#
_cell.length_a   1.000
_cell.length_b   1.000
_cell.length_c   1.000
_cell.angle_alpha   90.00
_cell.angle_beta   90.00
_cell.angle_gamma   90.00
#
_symmetry.space_group_name_H-M   'P 1'
#
loop_
_entity.id
_entity.type
_entity.pdbx_description
1 polymer ?
#
loop_
_entity_poly.entity_id
_entity_poly.type
_entity_poly.pdbx_seq_one_letter_code
_entity_poly.pdbx_strand_id
1 'polypeptide(L)'
;MKPKVYIETSVVSYLTSRPSRDLVVAAHQEITRQWWEERSDEFDLFVSDIVMEEAQKGDKNASSARLNAISTLPVLITDDLVISFTQKLISAGLVPYTV
;
A
#
# COMPACT_ATOMS: atom_id res chain seq x y z
N MET A 1 -18.85 12.50 6.56
CA MET A 1 -18.22 11.19 6.29
C MET A 1 -16.96 11.47 5.51
N LYS A 2 -15.80 10.98 5.97
CA LYS A 2 -14.55 11.19 5.23
C LYS A 2 -14.54 10.29 3.98
N PRO A 3 -13.93 10.72 2.86
CA PRO A 3 -13.72 9.82 1.74
C PRO A 3 -12.79 8.68 2.14
N LYS A 4 -12.95 7.51 1.53
CA LYS A 4 -12.16 6.31 1.83
C LYS A 4 -11.03 6.17 0.84
N VAL A 5 -9.83 5.88 1.32
CA VAL A 5 -8.63 5.69 0.49
C VAL A 5 -7.97 4.36 0.81
N TYR A 6 -7.68 3.58 -0.22
CA TYR A 6 -6.87 2.38 -0.11
C TYR A 6 -5.39 2.72 -0.33
N ILE A 7 -4.53 2.26 0.59
CA ILE A 7 -3.09 2.52 0.57
C ILE A 7 -2.36 1.28 0.04
N GLU A 8 -1.80 1.43 -1.15
CA GLU A 8 -0.98 0.41 -1.81
C GLU A 8 0.44 0.30 -1.22
N THR A 9 1.07 -0.86 -1.37
CA THR A 9 2.41 -1.17 -0.82
C THR A 9 3.49 -0.17 -1.26
N SER A 10 3.40 0.32 -2.50
CA SER A 10 4.35 1.30 -3.05
C SER A 10 4.29 2.64 -2.31
N VAL A 11 3.10 3.10 -1.94
CA VAL A 11 2.88 4.33 -1.16
C VAL A 11 3.54 4.20 0.21
N VAL A 12 3.31 3.07 0.91
CA VAL A 12 3.96 2.80 2.20
C VAL A 12 5.49 2.79 2.05
N SER A 13 5.99 2.21 0.96
CA SER A 13 7.42 2.18 0.67
C SER A 13 8.00 3.56 0.40
N TYR A 14 7.30 4.42 -0.35
CA TYR A 14 7.73 5.82 -0.57
C TYR A 14 7.70 6.65 0.72
N LEU A 15 6.72 6.42 1.58
CA LEU A 15 6.58 7.11 2.86
C LEU A 15 7.79 6.88 3.78
N THR A 16 8.26 5.63 3.89
CA THR A 16 9.27 5.25 4.90
C THR A 16 10.68 5.05 4.34
N SER A 17 10.85 5.07 3.02
CA SER A 17 12.16 4.84 2.40
C SER A 17 13.10 6.03 2.59
N ARG A 18 14.40 5.73 2.62
CA ARG A 18 15.45 6.76 2.62
C ARG A 18 15.36 7.58 1.33
N PRO A 19 15.70 8.88 1.36
CA PRO A 19 15.74 9.71 0.17
C PRO A 19 16.52 9.04 -0.95
N SER A 20 15.87 8.87 -2.10
CA SER A 20 16.49 8.30 -3.30
C SER A 20 17.40 9.31 -3.98
N ARG A 21 18.43 8.82 -4.68
CA ARG A 21 19.24 9.62 -5.61
C ARG A 21 18.61 9.70 -6.99
N ASP A 22 17.69 8.80 -7.29
CA ASP A 22 16.86 8.89 -8.49
C ASP A 22 15.83 10.00 -8.28
N LEU A 23 15.86 11.01 -9.15
CA LEU A 23 15.03 12.21 -9.03
C LEU A 23 13.52 11.90 -9.11
N VAL A 24 13.12 10.92 -9.92
CA VAL A 24 11.71 10.53 -10.08
C VAL A 24 11.24 9.85 -8.80
N VAL A 25 12.03 8.92 -8.28
CA VAL A 25 11.72 8.25 -7.01
C VAL A 25 11.70 9.25 -5.85
N ALA A 26 12.66 10.18 -5.80
CA ALA A 26 12.72 11.22 -4.78
C ALA A 26 11.47 12.13 -4.83
N ALA A 27 10.97 12.47 -6.01
CA ALA A 27 9.74 13.23 -6.17
C ALA A 27 8.52 12.47 -5.65
N HIS A 28 8.36 11.17 -5.98
CA HIS A 28 7.27 10.36 -5.43
C HIS A 28 7.34 10.25 -3.91
N GLN A 29 8.54 10.02 -3.36
CA GLN A 29 8.78 10.00 -1.92
C GLN A 29 8.34 11.31 -1.25
N GLU A 30 8.66 12.45 -1.86
CA GLU A 30 8.30 13.76 -1.31
C GLU A 30 6.79 14.02 -1.38
N ILE A 31 6.16 13.74 -2.53
CA ILE A 31 4.72 13.89 -2.70
C ILE A 31 3.97 12.98 -1.72
N THR A 32 4.41 11.74 -1.52
CA THR A 32 3.82 10.83 -0.55
C THR A 32 3.95 11.34 0.88
N ARG A 33 5.13 11.82 1.29
CA ARG A 33 5.33 12.39 2.64
C ARG A 33 4.46 13.62 2.86
N GLN A 34 4.44 14.55 1.91
CA GLN A 34 3.65 15.76 1.99
C GLN A 34 2.15 15.44 2.10
N TRP A 35 1.64 14.53 1.25
CA TRP A 35 0.24 14.11 1.34
C TRP A 35 -0.06 13.44 2.69
N TRP A 36 0.85 12.60 3.19
CA TRP A 36 0.67 11.93 4.46
C TRP A 36 0.61 12.91 5.63
N GLU A 37 1.47 13.93 5.64
CA GLU A 37 1.50 14.95 6.69
C GLU A 37 0.32 15.91 6.60
N GLU A 38 -0.01 16.39 5.40
CA GLU A 38 -0.96 17.49 5.24
C GLU A 38 -2.41 17.02 5.10
N ARG A 39 -2.63 15.79 4.59
CA ARG A 39 -3.96 15.40 4.07
C ARG A 39 -4.47 14.06 4.54
N SER A 40 -3.65 13.17 5.08
CA SER A 40 -4.07 11.81 5.47
C SER A 40 -5.28 11.83 6.43
N ASP A 41 -5.29 12.79 7.36
CA ASP A 41 -6.36 12.97 8.34
C ASP A 41 -7.70 13.42 7.72
N GLU A 42 -7.72 13.85 6.46
CA GLU A 42 -8.97 14.15 5.75
C GLU A 42 -9.71 12.88 5.28
N PHE A 43 -9.07 11.71 5.36
CA PHE A 43 -9.58 10.45 4.81
C PHE A 43 -9.72 9.35 5.86
N ASP A 44 -10.55 8.36 5.54
CA ASP A 44 -10.53 7.06 6.22
C ASP A 44 -9.60 6.14 5.40
N LEU A 45 -8.43 5.82 5.97
CA LEU A 45 -7.40 5.03 5.29
C LEU A 45 -7.55 3.54 5.56
N PHE A 46 -7.29 2.72 4.55
CA PHE A 46 -7.35 1.26 4.62
C PHE A 46 -6.16 0.61 3.91
N VAL A 47 -5.74 -0.54 4.40
CA VAL A 47 -4.77 -1.44 3.72
C VAL A 47 -5.37 -2.82 3.57
N SER A 48 -4.84 -3.68 2.70
CA SER A 48 -5.21 -5.10 2.70
C SER A 48 -4.21 -5.95 3.49
N ASP A 49 -4.62 -7.17 3.81
CA ASP A 49 -3.71 -8.22 4.29
C ASP A 49 -2.52 -8.46 3.36
N ILE A 50 -2.72 -8.42 2.03
CA ILE A 50 -1.65 -8.51 1.03
C ILE A 50 -0.63 -7.37 1.19
N VAL A 51 -1.08 -6.13 1.40
CA VAL A 51 -0.17 -4.99 1.65
C VAL A 51 0.64 -5.21 2.92
N MET A 52 0.03 -5.76 3.97
CA MET A 52 0.73 -6.11 5.20
C MET A 52 1.80 -7.18 4.98
N GLU A 53 1.53 -8.19 4.15
CA GLU A 53 2.51 -9.23 3.79
C GLU A 53 3.66 -8.68 2.97
N GLU A 54 3.40 -7.80 2.00
CA GLU A 54 4.45 -7.20 1.18
C GLU A 54 5.31 -6.21 1.97
N ALA A 55 4.71 -5.44 2.88
CA ALA A 55 5.42 -4.54 3.78
C ALA A 55 6.42 -5.27 4.70
N GLN A 56 6.19 -6.55 5.00
CA GLN A 56 7.09 -7.39 5.82
C GLN A 56 8.35 -7.84 5.07
N LYS A 57 8.34 -7.90 3.73
CA LYS A 57 9.42 -8.51 2.94
C LYS A 57 10.64 -7.59 2.83
N GLY A 58 11.85 -8.17 2.82
CA GLY A 58 13.10 -7.44 2.57
C GLY A 58 13.90 -7.10 3.83
N ASP A 59 14.61 -5.98 3.82
CA ASP A 59 15.46 -5.55 4.94
C ASP A 59 14.63 -5.32 6.21
N LYS A 60 15.14 -5.81 7.36
CA LYS A 60 14.41 -5.80 8.64
C LYS A 60 14.07 -4.39 9.12
N ASN A 61 14.96 -3.42 8.91
CA ASN A 61 14.71 -2.05 9.36
C ASN A 61 13.67 -1.38 8.47
N ALA A 62 13.78 -1.59 7.16
CA ALA A 62 12.81 -1.08 6.20
C ALA A 62 11.42 -1.69 6.38
N SER A 63 11.33 -3.01 6.62
CA SER A 63 10.05 -3.67 6.87
C SER A 63 9.40 -3.21 8.17
N SER A 64 10.19 -3.09 9.24
CA SER A 64 9.72 -2.55 10.52
C SER A 64 9.17 -1.13 10.37
N ALA A 65 9.86 -0.26 9.62
CA ALA A 65 9.40 1.10 9.37
C ALA A 65 8.07 1.13 8.61
N ARG A 66 7.93 0.32 7.55
CA ARG A 66 6.68 0.23 6.77
C ARG A 66 5.52 -0.27 7.63
N LEU A 67 5.72 -1.33 8.40
CA LEU A 67 4.67 -1.89 9.26
C LEU A 67 4.24 -0.91 10.33
N ASN A 68 5.19 -0.21 10.97
CA ASN A 68 4.86 0.79 11.97
C ASN A 68 3.98 1.90 11.38
N ALA A 69 4.30 2.36 10.16
CA ALA A 69 3.56 3.43 9.48
C ALA A 69 2.09 3.10 9.20
N ILE A 70 1.75 1.81 9.03
CA ILE A 70 0.38 1.37 8.70
C ILE A 70 -0.27 0.52 9.80
N SER A 71 0.41 0.30 10.93
CA SER A 71 -0.03 -0.60 12.01
C SER A 71 -1.37 -0.25 12.64
N THR A 72 -1.78 1.02 12.57
CA THR A 72 -3.04 1.52 13.12
C THR A 72 -4.17 1.55 12.08
N LEU A 73 -3.86 1.29 10.81
CA LEU A 73 -4.85 1.37 9.74
C LEU A 73 -5.75 0.12 9.73
N PRO A 74 -7.06 0.27 9.54
CA PRO A 74 -7.96 -0.85 9.31
C PRO A 74 -7.51 -1.73 8.14
N VAL A 75 -7.50 -3.04 8.37
CA VAL A 75 -7.12 -4.06 7.37
C VAL A 75 -8.36 -4.63 6.71
N LEU A 76 -8.39 -4.58 5.37
CA LEU A 76 -9.35 -5.25 4.53
C LEU A 76 -8.89 -6.69 4.29
N ILE A 77 -9.71 -7.64 4.73
CA ILE A 77 -9.41 -9.07 4.65
C ILE A 77 -9.75 -9.58 3.25
N THR A 78 -8.85 -10.38 2.68
CA THR A 78 -9.09 -11.12 1.45
C THR A 78 -9.92 -12.37 1.77
N ASP A 79 -11.22 -12.31 1.51
CA ASP A 79 -12.16 -13.42 1.72
C ASP A 79 -12.41 -14.25 0.45
N ASP A 80 -13.21 -15.31 0.57
CA ASP A 80 -13.56 -16.20 -0.55
C ASP A 80 -14.28 -15.46 -1.70
N LEU A 81 -15.02 -14.39 -1.40
CA LEU A 81 -15.67 -13.57 -2.42
C LEU A 81 -14.63 -12.81 -3.23
N VAL A 82 -13.66 -12.17 -2.58
CA VAL A 82 -12.54 -11.48 -3.23
C VAL A 82 -11.74 -12.45 -4.10
N ILE A 83 -11.42 -13.64 -3.58
CA ILE A 83 -10.68 -14.68 -4.33
C ILE A 83 -11.49 -15.13 -5.55
N SER A 84 -12.76 -15.47 -5.37
CA SER A 84 -13.61 -15.94 -6.48
C SER A 84 -13.82 -14.87 -7.55
N PHE A 85 -13.89 -13.59 -7.16
CA PHE A 85 -14.00 -12.47 -8.08
C PHE A 85 -12.70 -12.27 -8.86
N THR A 86 -11.55 -12.31 -8.18
CA THR A 86 -10.23 -12.22 -8.81
C THR A 86 -10.02 -13.33 -9.83
N GLN A 87 -10.40 -14.57 -9.51
CA GLN A 87 -10.33 -15.70 -10.44
C GLN A 87 -11.19 -15.49 -11.70
N LYS A 88 -12.37 -14.85 -11.57
CA LYS A 88 -13.22 -14.48 -12.71
C LYS A 88 -12.56 -13.43 -13.60
N LEU A 89 -11.89 -12.44 -13.01
CA LEU A 89 -11.16 -11.42 -13.77
C LEU A 89 -10.01 -12.06 -14.57
N ILE A 90 -9.28 -12.98 -13.95
CA ILE A 90 -8.17 -13.70 -14.60
C ILE A 90 -8.70 -14.62 -15.71
N SER A 91 -9.75 -15.41 -15.46
CA SER A 91 -10.30 -16.32 -16.46
C SER A 91 -10.95 -15.60 -17.64
N ALA A 92 -11.46 -14.39 -17.42
CA ALA A 92 -11.95 -13.50 -18.47
C ALA A 92 -10.83 -12.77 -19.24
N GLY A 93 -9.56 -12.92 -18.85
CA GLY A 93 -8.43 -12.23 -19.46
C GLY A 93 -8.38 -10.72 -19.19
N LEU A 94 -9.11 -10.23 -18.18
CA LEU A 94 -9.15 -8.81 -17.80
C LEU A 94 -7.93 -8.42 -16.96
N VAL A 95 -7.34 -9.39 -16.25
CA VAL A 95 -6.10 -9.24 -15.47
C VAL A 95 -5.16 -10.37 -15.87
N PRO A 96 -3.87 -10.08 -16.15
CA PRO A 96 -2.89 -11.12 -16.48
C PRO A 96 -2.67 -12.06 -15.29
N TYR A 97 -2.48 -13.34 -15.59
CA TYR A 97 -2.01 -14.31 -14.60
C TYR A 97 -0.49 -14.24 -14.51
N THR A 98 0.03 -13.85 -13.35
CA THR A 98 1.46 -13.86 -13.07
C THR A 98 1.82 -15.18 -12.38
N VAL A 99 2.77 -15.93 -12.95
CA VAL A 99 3.31 -17.19 -12.43
C VAL A 99 4.41 -16.91 -11.41
#